data_AF-A0A6I3AJH7-F1
#
_entry.id   AF-A0A6I3AJH7-F1
#
_cell.length_a   1.000
_cell.length_b   1.000
_cell.length_c   1.000
_cell.angle_alpha   90.00
_cell.angle_beta   90.00
_cell.angle_gamma   90.00
#
_symmetry.space_group_name_H-M   'P 1'
#
loop_
_entity.id
_entity.type
_entity.pdbx_description
1 polymer ?
#
loop_
_entity_poly.entity_id
_entity_poly.type
_entity_poly.pdbx_seq_one_letter_code
_entity_poly.pdbx_strand_id
1 'polypeptide(L)'
;MSDTTGVHEPWPPPHPVIDAAYGPRFQPPVPPPVPEPGGRRAGWDLTPIEPTPRSSRWLVVFTAICVLFAALGGYLAYRFVSNDQNPTSWDPRVSNLAVFVERETGLSFTRPVRVRFLNDAEFDKLVTDEASSLSDGERRKIADDEAIGRAFGWYTGTTDVVEQKNQLNSAGVLALYSFASREIVVRTDEPNAATFSVAIRATITHEMVHVIQDQHLDVRKLQSNAKGEEQARSVTALIEGHAVYVERRYIFSLPEAEQQAFFDYANKAGDEVDAATKDVAPAITTGLEAPYLTGPILVAAAALTKAGIEQLFVRPPLALDQVLDPWAYFSEDIPETVDAPTEPGSGVEKGTIGMVRLYLTLATAMSPQEAWEAAAGWGNDSYTAARADDKSPICVSWNLVADSETAAKTLHSALSKWVTTRVKQSAVTVDPSTSPIKVRFCDPGTAIAQTLVAETAVDYFYTRANVLEALIENSGSLDVATCATDVVMRTETVANLQEPDDALRGRVAAAVSACSKS
;
A
#
# COMPACT_ATOMS: atom_id res chain seq x y z
N MET A 1 10.35 38.07 -1.00
CA MET A 1 9.55 37.76 -2.20
C MET A 1 10.44 36.92 -3.09
N SER A 2 10.42 35.63 -2.81
CA SER A 2 11.33 34.60 -3.33
C SER A 2 10.50 33.33 -3.31
N ASP A 3 10.12 32.87 -4.49
CA ASP A 3 9.41 31.62 -4.73
C ASP A 3 10.22 30.46 -4.15
N THR A 4 9.67 29.82 -3.12
CA THR A 4 10.14 28.56 -2.57
C THR A 4 9.17 27.49 -3.01
N THR A 5 9.37 26.98 -4.23
CA THR A 5 8.73 25.76 -4.72
C THR A 5 9.22 24.61 -3.85
N GLY A 6 8.34 24.13 -2.96
CA GLY A 6 8.57 22.97 -2.11
C GLY A 6 8.80 21.74 -2.97
N VAL A 7 9.97 21.13 -2.82
CA VAL A 7 10.30 19.85 -3.41
C VAL A 7 9.71 18.80 -2.47
N HIS A 8 8.53 18.31 -2.86
CA HIS A 8 7.82 17.21 -2.21
C HIS A 8 8.65 15.93 -2.24
N GLU A 9 8.60 15.13 -1.15
CA GLU A 9 9.04 13.75 -1.20
C GLU A 9 8.27 12.95 -2.24
N PRO A 10 9.00 12.06 -2.89
CA PRO A 10 8.38 10.93 -3.54
C PRO A 10 9.15 9.65 -3.20
N TRP A 11 8.45 8.66 -2.67
CA TRP A 11 8.93 7.29 -2.72
C TRP A 11 8.18 6.56 -3.85
N PRO A 12 8.70 6.53 -5.08
CA PRO A 12 9.87 7.24 -5.63
C PRO A 12 9.50 8.40 -6.60
N PRO A 13 10.42 9.34 -6.91
CA PRO A 13 10.16 10.52 -7.76
C PRO A 13 9.84 10.23 -9.22
N PRO A 14 8.89 10.96 -9.83
CA PRO A 14 9.12 11.49 -11.16
C PRO A 14 10.11 12.68 -11.08
N HIS A 15 11.22 12.62 -11.81
CA HIS A 15 12.07 13.80 -12.02
C HIS A 15 11.37 14.85 -12.90
N PRO A 16 11.71 16.15 -12.73
CA PRO A 16 11.05 17.27 -13.37
C PRO A 16 11.56 17.51 -14.80
N VAL A 17 10.66 17.97 -15.69
CA VAL A 17 11.05 18.70 -16.91
C VAL A 17 10.43 20.10 -16.84
N ILE A 18 11.30 21.11 -16.88
CA ILE A 18 11.01 22.55 -16.81
C ILE A 18 10.63 23.09 -18.21
N ASP A 19 9.68 24.03 -18.18
CA ASP A 19 9.28 25.08 -19.14
C ASP A 19 8.64 24.76 -20.50
N ALA A 20 7.33 25.08 -20.60
CA ALA A 20 6.83 26.02 -21.60
C ALA A 20 5.45 26.62 -21.21
N ALA A 21 5.22 27.85 -21.67
CA ALA A 21 4.24 28.82 -21.20
C ALA A 21 2.75 28.56 -21.49
N TYR A 22 1.91 29.17 -20.65
CA TYR A 22 0.45 29.40 -20.77
C TYR A 22 -0.16 29.37 -22.18
N GLY A 23 -1.26 28.60 -22.34
CA GLY A 23 -2.19 28.60 -23.48
C GLY A 23 -3.50 27.83 -23.15
N PRO A 24 -4.64 28.10 -23.80
CA PRO A 24 -5.94 28.31 -23.14
C PRO A 24 -6.66 27.05 -22.64
N ARG A 25 -7.46 27.26 -21.59
CA ARG A 25 -8.37 26.29 -20.93
C ARG A 25 -9.27 25.58 -21.94
N PHE A 26 -9.12 24.26 -22.05
CA PHE A 26 -10.08 23.40 -22.74
C PHE A 26 -11.24 23.11 -21.79
N GLN A 27 -12.44 23.58 -22.11
CA GLN A 27 -13.68 23.12 -21.46
C GLN A 27 -14.12 21.82 -22.16
N PRO A 28 -14.35 20.72 -21.43
CA PRO A 28 -14.88 19.51 -22.06
C PRO A 28 -16.33 19.74 -22.55
N PRO A 29 -16.73 19.17 -23.70
CA PRO A 29 -18.09 19.28 -24.19
C PRO A 29 -19.07 18.50 -23.29
N VAL A 30 -20.26 19.07 -23.09
CA VAL A 30 -21.38 18.43 -22.41
C VAL A 30 -21.74 17.12 -23.13
N PRO A 31 -21.80 15.96 -22.44
CA PRO A 31 -22.17 14.71 -23.09
C PRO A 31 -23.63 14.74 -23.58
N PRO A 32 -23.95 14.14 -24.74
CA PRO A 32 -25.33 14.03 -25.21
C PRO A 32 -26.14 13.06 -24.34
N PRO A 33 -27.48 13.17 -24.34
CA PRO A 33 -28.33 12.35 -23.48
C PRO A 33 -28.30 10.86 -23.84
N VAL A 34 -28.35 10.04 -22.79
CA VAL A 34 -28.33 8.57 -22.80
C VAL A 34 -29.48 7.99 -23.64
N PRO A 35 -29.25 7.03 -24.56
CA PRO A 35 -30.32 6.26 -25.18
C PRO A 35 -30.86 5.17 -24.25
N GLU A 36 -32.18 4.99 -24.26
CA GLU A 36 -32.92 3.98 -23.50
C GLU A 36 -32.50 2.51 -23.77
N PRO A 37 -32.77 1.59 -22.83
CA PRO A 37 -32.19 0.25 -22.82
C PRO A 37 -32.90 -0.69 -23.79
N GLY A 38 -32.21 -1.08 -24.87
CA GLY A 38 -32.73 -2.06 -25.81
C GLY A 38 -31.63 -2.67 -26.67
N GLY A 39 -30.96 -3.71 -26.17
CA GLY A 39 -30.03 -4.49 -26.98
C GLY A 39 -29.16 -5.42 -26.14
N ARG A 40 -29.57 -6.69 -26.06
CA ARG A 40 -28.75 -7.78 -25.52
C ARG A 40 -27.41 -7.78 -26.26
N ARG A 41 -26.32 -7.54 -25.54
CA ARG A 41 -24.96 -7.90 -25.96
C ARG A 41 -24.48 -9.05 -25.07
N ALA A 42 -23.75 -9.95 -25.71
CA ALA A 42 -23.37 -11.28 -25.25
C ALA A 42 -22.98 -11.32 -23.78
N GLY A 43 -23.59 -12.26 -23.06
CA GLY A 43 -23.30 -12.52 -21.66
C GLY A 43 -21.86 -12.94 -21.48
N TRP A 44 -21.24 -12.33 -20.48
CA TRP A 44 -20.02 -12.80 -19.85
C TRP A 44 -20.34 -14.14 -19.19
N ASP A 45 -20.07 -15.23 -19.90
CA ASP A 45 -20.08 -16.57 -19.35
C ASP A 45 -18.75 -16.77 -18.61
N LEU A 46 -18.59 -16.07 -17.48
CA LEU A 46 -17.66 -16.51 -16.45
C LEU A 46 -18.32 -17.72 -15.82
N THR A 47 -17.89 -18.91 -16.22
CA THR A 47 -18.24 -20.13 -15.49
C THR A 47 -17.94 -19.87 -14.02
N PRO A 48 -18.94 -19.95 -13.11
CA PRO A 48 -18.69 -19.87 -11.69
C PRO A 48 -17.64 -20.93 -11.38
N ILE A 49 -16.50 -20.54 -10.81
CA ILE A 49 -15.59 -21.51 -10.21
C ILE A 49 -16.42 -22.21 -9.15
N GLU A 50 -16.79 -23.47 -9.39
CA GLU A 50 -17.54 -24.24 -8.40
C GLU A 50 -16.76 -24.20 -7.08
N PRO A 51 -17.41 -23.90 -5.94
CA PRO A 51 -16.76 -23.96 -4.65
C PRO A 51 -16.37 -25.42 -4.40
N THR A 52 -15.13 -25.76 -4.75
CA THR A 52 -14.54 -27.03 -4.34
C THR A 52 -14.47 -27.03 -2.81
N PRO A 53 -14.74 -28.16 -2.14
CA PRO A 53 -14.64 -28.23 -0.68
C PRO A 53 -13.16 -28.10 -0.30
N ARG A 54 -12.71 -26.87 -0.02
CA ARG A 54 -11.30 -26.53 0.14
C ARG A 54 -10.77 -26.87 1.53
N SER A 55 -9.61 -27.52 1.54
CA SER A 55 -8.80 -27.88 2.71
C SER A 55 -8.27 -26.63 3.47
N SER A 56 -7.81 -26.87 4.70
CA SER A 56 -7.70 -25.97 5.85
C SER A 56 -6.71 -24.79 5.81
N ARG A 57 -6.06 -24.46 4.68
CA ARG A 57 -4.78 -23.70 4.74
C ARG A 57 -4.78 -22.28 4.19
N TRP A 58 -5.89 -21.78 3.64
CA TRP A 58 -5.85 -20.53 2.86
C TRP A 58 -5.53 -19.27 3.68
N LEU A 59 -6.03 -19.11 4.91
CA LEU A 59 -5.83 -17.85 5.66
C LEU A 59 -4.43 -17.70 6.32
N VAL A 60 -3.67 -18.80 6.51
CA VAL A 60 -2.36 -18.78 7.22
C VAL A 60 -1.28 -18.12 6.37
N VAL A 61 -1.46 -18.14 5.05
CA VAL A 61 -0.37 -17.89 4.11
C VAL A 61 -0.30 -16.44 3.61
N PHE A 62 -1.27 -15.59 3.96
CA PHE A 62 -1.41 -14.28 3.33
C PHE A 62 -0.35 -13.24 3.77
N THR A 63 0.24 -13.37 4.96
CA THR A 63 1.35 -12.48 5.39
C THR A 63 2.59 -12.68 4.53
N ALA A 64 2.87 -13.93 4.15
CA ALA A 64 4.11 -14.32 3.47
C ALA A 64 4.19 -13.91 1.98
N ILE A 65 3.04 -13.62 1.35
CA ILE A 65 2.95 -13.16 -0.06
C ILE A 65 3.38 -11.69 -0.20
N CYS A 66 3.09 -10.87 0.82
CA CYS A 66 3.28 -9.42 0.76
C CYS A 66 4.75 -9.02 0.99
N VAL A 67 5.48 -9.87 1.70
CA VAL A 67 6.92 -9.75 1.97
C VAL A 67 7.77 -9.72 0.68
N LEU A 68 7.28 -10.31 -0.43
CA LEU A 68 8.04 -10.43 -1.67
C LEU A 68 8.14 -9.13 -2.50
N PHE A 69 7.39 -8.08 -2.16
CA PHE A 69 7.22 -6.93 -3.08
C PHE A 69 7.57 -5.56 -2.49
N ALA A 70 8.36 -5.48 -1.42
CA ALA A 70 8.83 -4.19 -0.89
C ALA A 70 9.49 -3.31 -1.99
N ALA A 71 8.81 -2.19 -2.25
CA ALA A 71 9.01 -1.09 -3.19
C ALA A 71 10.31 -0.99 -4.03
N LEU A 72 10.15 -0.92 -5.35
CA LEU A 72 11.18 -0.36 -6.24
C LEU A 72 10.65 0.32 -7.53
N GLY A 73 10.03 1.49 -7.41
CA GLY A 73 9.40 2.15 -8.56
C GLY A 73 10.17 3.26 -9.30
N GLY A 74 11.28 3.84 -8.80
CA GLY A 74 11.69 5.13 -9.40
C GLY A 74 13.10 5.66 -9.29
N TYR A 75 14.01 5.05 -8.51
CA TYR A 75 15.44 5.41 -8.64
C TYR A 75 16.16 4.64 -9.77
N LEU A 76 15.55 3.57 -10.30
CA LEU A 76 16.12 2.74 -11.35
C LEU A 76 16.31 3.43 -12.71
N ALA A 77 15.74 4.62 -12.92
CA ALA A 77 15.73 5.31 -14.22
C ALA A 77 17.14 5.67 -14.75
N TYR A 78 18.16 5.83 -13.90
CA TYR A 78 19.48 6.32 -14.32
C TYR A 78 20.50 5.21 -14.66
N ARG A 79 20.28 3.97 -14.19
CA ARG A 79 21.24 2.85 -14.39
C ARG A 79 20.96 2.00 -15.64
N PHE A 80 19.82 2.21 -16.31
CA PHE A 80 19.50 1.54 -17.55
C PHE A 80 19.88 2.42 -18.75
N VAL A 81 20.79 1.93 -19.59
CA VAL A 81 20.89 2.41 -20.96
C VAL A 81 19.60 2.00 -21.66
N SER A 82 18.76 2.98 -22.03
CA SER A 82 17.56 2.76 -22.83
C SER A 82 17.96 2.05 -24.12
N ASN A 83 17.53 0.79 -24.29
CA ASN A 83 17.66 0.11 -25.57
C ASN A 83 16.30 0.20 -26.25
N ASP A 84 16.15 1.14 -27.19
CA ASP A 84 14.88 1.50 -27.86
C ASP A 84 14.29 0.39 -28.76
N GLN A 85 14.84 -0.82 -28.73
CA GLN A 85 14.35 -1.96 -29.52
C GLN A 85 13.41 -2.80 -28.65
N ASN A 86 12.13 -2.42 -28.61
CA ASN A 86 11.09 -3.31 -28.09
C ASN A 86 11.11 -4.62 -28.89
N PRO A 87 11.02 -5.80 -28.23
CA PRO A 87 10.98 -7.05 -28.95
C PRO A 87 9.71 -7.16 -29.82
N THR A 88 9.74 -8.01 -30.84
CA THR A 88 8.57 -8.30 -31.68
C THR A 88 7.68 -9.39 -31.11
N SER A 89 8.19 -10.18 -30.16
CA SER A 89 7.47 -11.25 -29.47
C SER A 89 7.93 -11.33 -28.02
N TRP A 90 7.07 -11.82 -27.12
CA TRP A 90 7.46 -12.15 -25.76
C TRP A 90 8.58 -13.18 -25.74
N ASP A 91 9.41 -13.13 -24.69
CA ASP A 91 10.37 -14.19 -24.42
C ASP A 91 9.61 -15.53 -24.25
N PRO A 92 9.96 -16.59 -25.01
CA PRO A 92 9.24 -17.86 -24.95
C PRO A 92 9.14 -18.48 -23.56
N ARG A 93 10.06 -18.14 -22.64
CA ARG A 93 10.05 -18.62 -21.25
C ARG A 93 8.90 -18.05 -20.42
N VAL A 94 8.30 -16.93 -20.84
CA VAL A 94 7.24 -16.24 -20.09
C VAL A 94 6.00 -15.93 -20.93
N SER A 95 5.98 -16.28 -22.23
CA SER A 95 4.89 -15.91 -23.13
C SER A 95 3.52 -16.48 -22.70
N ASN A 96 3.50 -17.61 -22.01
CA ASN A 96 2.28 -18.18 -21.43
C ASN A 96 1.71 -17.32 -20.29
N LEU A 97 2.55 -16.63 -19.53
CA LEU A 97 2.13 -15.69 -18.47
C LEU A 97 1.49 -14.45 -19.10
N ALA A 98 2.02 -13.97 -20.22
CA ALA A 98 1.40 -12.87 -20.96
C ALA A 98 -0.03 -13.23 -21.40
N VAL A 99 -0.23 -14.43 -21.95
CA VAL A 99 -1.57 -14.92 -22.32
C VAL A 99 -2.51 -15.01 -21.12
N PHE A 100 -1.99 -15.41 -19.94
CA PHE A 100 -2.78 -15.39 -18.72
C PHE A 100 -3.22 -13.96 -18.37
N VAL A 101 -2.28 -13.01 -18.33
CA VAL A 101 -2.55 -11.62 -17.96
C VAL A 101 -3.54 -10.96 -18.92
N GLU A 102 -3.42 -11.17 -20.23
CA GLU A 102 -4.37 -10.61 -21.19
C GLU A 102 -5.80 -11.15 -20.99
N ARG A 103 -5.93 -12.44 -20.67
CA ARG A 103 -7.23 -13.04 -20.39
C ARG A 103 -7.81 -12.52 -19.08
N GLU A 104 -6.99 -12.42 -18.04
CA GLU A 104 -7.44 -12.05 -16.70
C GLU A 104 -7.81 -10.56 -16.62
N THR A 105 -7.04 -9.69 -17.27
CA THR A 105 -7.31 -8.25 -17.29
C THR A 105 -8.34 -7.86 -18.36
N GLY A 106 -8.55 -8.69 -19.38
CA GLY A 106 -9.33 -8.32 -20.57
C GLY A 106 -8.60 -7.34 -21.50
N LEU A 107 -7.35 -6.99 -21.21
CA LEU A 107 -6.53 -6.04 -21.96
C LEU A 107 -5.39 -6.76 -22.68
N SER A 108 -5.26 -6.56 -23.99
CA SER A 108 -4.14 -7.11 -24.77
C SER A 108 -2.90 -6.21 -24.66
N PHE A 109 -1.71 -6.80 -24.59
CA PHE A 109 -0.47 -6.02 -24.67
C PHE A 109 -0.37 -5.31 -26.03
N THR A 110 -0.18 -4.00 -26.02
CA THR A 110 0.08 -3.22 -27.24
C THR A 110 1.42 -3.60 -27.88
N ARG A 111 2.38 -4.05 -27.06
CA ARG A 111 3.69 -4.56 -27.45
C ARG A 111 4.29 -5.40 -26.32
N PRO A 112 5.09 -6.44 -26.62
CA PRO A 112 5.88 -7.11 -25.61
C PRO A 112 7.01 -6.20 -25.10
N VAL A 113 7.47 -6.44 -23.87
CA VAL A 113 8.65 -5.79 -23.31
C VAL A 113 9.80 -6.78 -23.17
N ARG A 114 11.02 -6.26 -23.07
CA ARG A 114 12.20 -7.10 -22.83
C ARG A 114 12.11 -7.73 -21.43
N VAL A 115 12.57 -8.98 -21.32
CA VAL A 115 12.76 -9.68 -20.03
C VAL A 115 14.24 -9.98 -19.87
N ARG A 116 14.83 -9.52 -18.78
CA ARG A 116 16.24 -9.75 -18.41
C ARG A 116 16.30 -10.68 -17.21
N PHE A 117 17.29 -11.55 -17.19
CA PHE A 117 17.53 -12.49 -16.10
C PHE A 117 18.88 -12.16 -15.50
N LEU A 118 18.90 -11.85 -14.20
CA LEU A 118 20.08 -11.49 -13.43
C LEU A 118 20.28 -12.49 -12.30
N ASN A 119 21.52 -12.82 -11.99
CA ASN A 119 21.81 -13.52 -10.74
C ASN A 119 21.62 -12.59 -9.53
N ASP A 120 21.65 -13.16 -8.33
CA ASP A 120 21.45 -12.44 -7.07
C ASP A 120 22.35 -11.20 -6.93
N ALA A 121 23.65 -11.34 -7.17
CA ALA A 121 24.59 -10.23 -6.99
C ALA A 121 24.39 -9.09 -8.01
N GLU A 122 23.90 -9.40 -9.21
CA GLU A 122 23.54 -8.41 -10.23
C GLU A 122 22.20 -7.75 -9.92
N PHE A 123 21.25 -8.51 -9.39
CA PHE A 123 19.93 -8.02 -8.98
C PHE A 123 20.03 -7.12 -7.74
N ASP A 124 20.79 -7.50 -6.72
CA ASP A 124 21.01 -6.70 -5.51
C ASP A 124 21.61 -5.33 -5.84
N LYS A 125 22.57 -5.28 -6.76
CA LYS A 125 23.15 -4.01 -7.25
C LYS A 125 22.14 -3.13 -7.98
N LEU A 126 21.07 -3.73 -8.51
CA LEU A 126 20.01 -2.99 -9.15
C LEU A 126 19.08 -2.38 -8.10
N VAL A 127 18.72 -3.13 -7.06
CA VAL A 127 17.62 -2.78 -6.13
C VAL A 127 18.06 -2.08 -4.84
N THR A 128 19.37 -1.90 -4.63
CA THR A 128 19.94 -1.23 -3.45
C THR A 128 20.45 0.17 -3.78
N ASP A 129 20.17 1.12 -2.88
CA ASP A 129 20.70 2.47 -2.96
C ASP A 129 22.08 2.54 -2.29
N GLU A 130 23.09 3.10 -2.97
CA GLU A 130 24.40 3.33 -2.38
C GLU A 130 24.37 4.59 -1.51
N ALA A 131 24.55 4.48 -0.19
CA ALA A 131 24.57 5.63 0.73
C ALA A 131 25.61 6.72 0.37
N SER A 132 26.66 6.34 -0.35
CA SER A 132 27.68 7.24 -0.91
C SER A 132 27.16 8.16 -2.01
N SER A 133 26.02 7.83 -2.63
CA SER A 133 25.40 8.59 -3.72
C SER A 133 24.50 9.73 -3.24
N LEU A 134 24.14 9.75 -1.96
CA LEU A 134 23.28 10.79 -1.38
C LEU A 134 24.05 12.12 -1.25
N SER A 135 23.37 13.22 -1.54
CA SER A 135 23.83 14.58 -1.24
C SER A 135 23.70 14.91 0.25
N ASP A 136 24.36 15.97 0.70
CA ASP A 136 24.21 16.45 2.09
C ASP A 136 22.78 16.92 2.40
N GLY A 137 22.05 17.39 1.38
CA GLY A 137 20.65 17.77 1.50
C GLY A 137 19.75 16.56 1.72
N GLU A 138 19.93 15.50 0.93
CA GLU A 138 19.18 14.24 1.08
C GLU A 138 19.47 13.59 2.42
N ARG A 139 20.74 13.52 2.85
CA ARG A 139 21.10 13.03 4.19
C ARG A 139 20.43 13.81 5.31
N ARG A 140 20.39 15.14 5.19
CA ARG A 140 19.72 15.98 6.19
C ARG A 140 18.22 15.73 6.23
N LYS A 141 17.60 15.60 5.06
CA LYS A 141 16.17 15.30 4.96
C LYS A 141 15.84 13.95 5.60
N ILE A 142 16.58 12.89 5.25
CA ILE A 142 16.42 11.56 5.88
C ILE A 142 16.51 11.65 7.41
N ALA A 143 17.48 12.40 7.94
CA ALA A 143 17.62 12.60 9.38
C ALA A 143 16.43 13.39 10.00
N ASP A 144 15.80 14.28 9.23
CA ASP A 144 14.59 15.01 9.63
C ASP A 144 13.38 14.06 9.66
N ASP A 145 13.20 13.23 8.64
CA ASP A 145 12.14 12.22 8.54
C ASP A 145 12.26 11.16 9.65
N GLU A 146 13.49 10.70 9.95
CA GLU A 146 13.77 9.82 11.08
C GLU A 146 13.38 10.47 12.42
N ALA A 147 13.67 11.76 12.60
CA ALA A 147 13.29 12.50 13.80
C ALA A 147 11.78 12.71 13.90
N ILE A 148 11.09 12.97 12.79
CA ILE A 148 9.62 13.05 12.73
C ILE A 148 9.03 11.69 13.11
N GLY A 149 9.53 10.59 12.52
CA GLY A 149 9.06 9.24 12.86
C GLY A 149 9.32 8.87 14.32
N ARG A 150 10.47 9.24 14.90
CA ARG A 150 10.70 9.13 16.35
C ARG A 150 9.73 9.99 17.16
N ALA A 151 9.41 11.20 16.70
CA ALA A 151 8.43 12.06 17.34
C ALA A 151 7.03 11.42 17.34
N PHE A 152 6.64 10.69 16.30
CA PHE A 152 5.40 9.90 16.28
C PHE A 152 5.46 8.58 17.08
N GLY A 153 6.66 8.12 17.44
CA GLY A 153 6.85 6.85 18.15
C GLY A 153 6.93 5.63 17.23
N TRP A 154 7.17 5.84 15.94
CA TRP A 154 7.36 4.77 14.95
C TRP A 154 8.75 4.15 15.04
N TYR A 155 9.74 4.96 15.39
CA TYR A 155 11.16 4.58 15.45
C TYR A 155 11.75 4.92 16.82
N THR A 156 12.90 4.33 17.14
CA THR A 156 13.71 4.70 18.31
C THR A 156 15.19 4.60 17.95
N GLY A 157 16.06 5.27 18.70
CA GLY A 157 17.49 5.13 18.45
C GLY A 157 17.95 5.81 17.17
N THR A 158 19.02 5.26 16.60
CA THR A 158 19.65 5.70 15.34
C THR A 158 19.15 4.87 14.16
N THR A 159 17.84 4.60 14.09
CA THR A 159 17.22 3.92 12.93
C THR A 159 17.74 4.51 11.63
N ASP A 160 18.37 3.70 10.79
CA ASP A 160 18.76 4.07 9.44
C ASP A 160 17.67 3.58 8.48
N VAL A 161 16.76 4.49 8.11
CA VAL A 161 15.61 4.12 7.27
C VAL A 161 16.02 3.65 5.88
N VAL A 162 17.17 4.10 5.38
CA VAL A 162 17.71 3.69 4.06
C VAL A 162 18.26 2.28 4.13
N GLU A 163 19.06 1.98 5.15
CA GLU A 163 19.58 0.63 5.36
C GLU A 163 18.44 -0.37 5.56
N GLN A 164 17.46 -0.04 6.40
CA GLN A 164 16.31 -0.92 6.66
C GLN A 164 15.48 -1.18 5.41
N LYS A 165 15.29 -0.17 4.56
CA LYS A 165 14.64 -0.38 3.26
C LYS A 165 15.49 -1.23 2.33
N ASN A 166 16.80 -0.98 2.24
CA ASN A 166 17.70 -1.77 1.39
C ASN A 166 17.68 -3.25 1.82
N GLN A 167 17.62 -3.53 3.13
CA GLN A 167 17.48 -4.89 3.66
C GLN A 167 16.19 -5.56 3.20
N LEU A 168 15.05 -4.86 3.27
CA LEU A 168 13.76 -5.35 2.78
C LEU A 168 13.78 -5.62 1.27
N ASN A 169 14.34 -4.70 0.48
CA ASN A 169 14.40 -4.81 -0.98
C ASN A 169 15.25 -6.00 -1.46
N SER A 170 16.38 -6.26 -0.81
CA SER A 170 17.27 -7.37 -1.18
C SER A 170 16.76 -8.74 -0.76
N ALA A 171 15.88 -8.81 0.25
CA ALA A 171 15.45 -10.08 0.84
C ALA A 171 14.25 -10.73 0.13
N GLY A 172 13.38 -9.95 -0.55
CA GLY A 172 12.09 -10.46 -1.05
C GLY A 172 11.87 -10.45 -2.57
N VAL A 173 12.55 -9.59 -3.34
CA VAL A 173 12.13 -9.29 -4.72
C VAL A 173 12.69 -10.31 -5.73
N LEU A 174 11.79 -11.04 -6.39
CA LEU A 174 12.13 -12.04 -7.42
C LEU A 174 12.10 -11.51 -8.86
N ALA A 175 11.40 -10.40 -9.10
CA ALA A 175 11.32 -9.71 -10.37
C ALA A 175 10.82 -8.29 -10.15
N LEU A 176 11.04 -7.41 -11.13
CA LEU A 176 10.51 -6.05 -11.16
C LEU A 176 10.29 -5.57 -12.59
N TYR A 177 9.33 -4.69 -12.78
CA TYR A 177 9.12 -3.91 -13.99
C TYR A 177 9.61 -2.49 -13.80
N SER A 178 10.54 -2.07 -14.66
CA SER A 178 11.01 -0.69 -14.69
C SER A 178 10.13 0.15 -15.60
N PHE A 179 9.35 1.08 -15.04
CA PHE A 179 8.58 2.06 -15.81
C PHE A 179 9.46 2.99 -16.66
N ALA A 180 10.73 3.16 -16.30
CA ALA A 180 11.68 4.03 -17.00
C ALA A 180 12.27 3.35 -18.24
N SER A 181 12.83 2.14 -18.08
CA SER A 181 13.43 1.37 -19.18
C SER A 181 12.43 0.46 -19.90
N ARG A 182 11.20 0.34 -19.38
CA ARG A 182 10.12 -0.51 -19.92
C ARG A 182 10.57 -1.94 -20.17
N GLU A 183 11.19 -2.54 -19.15
CA GLU A 183 11.60 -3.94 -19.17
C GLU A 183 11.33 -4.61 -17.84
N ILE A 184 11.11 -5.93 -17.89
CA ILE A 184 11.02 -6.80 -16.71
C ILE A 184 12.42 -7.34 -16.42
N VAL A 185 12.84 -7.32 -15.18
CA VAL A 185 14.07 -7.93 -14.69
C VAL A 185 13.70 -9.03 -13.70
N VAL A 186 14.27 -10.22 -13.86
CA VAL A 186 13.98 -11.42 -13.07
C VAL A 186 15.26 -11.86 -12.36
N ARG A 187 15.17 -12.10 -11.05
CA ARG A 187 16.22 -12.67 -10.21
C ARG A 187 16.21 -14.20 -10.34
N THR A 188 17.26 -14.77 -10.93
CA THR A 188 17.41 -16.22 -11.07
C THR A 188 18.84 -16.64 -11.40
N ASP A 189 19.33 -17.70 -10.74
CA ASP A 189 20.58 -18.38 -11.10
C ASP A 189 20.39 -19.42 -12.22
N GLU A 190 19.15 -19.68 -12.64
CA GLU A 190 18.81 -20.62 -13.70
C GLU A 190 18.14 -19.92 -14.89
N PRO A 191 18.82 -18.96 -15.57
CA PRO A 191 18.19 -18.15 -16.61
C PRO A 191 17.65 -19.00 -17.77
N ASN A 192 18.21 -20.19 -18.01
CA ASN A 192 17.79 -21.09 -19.08
C ASN A 192 16.84 -22.21 -18.62
N ALA A 193 16.26 -22.11 -17.42
CA ALA A 193 15.29 -23.08 -16.93
C ALA A 193 14.14 -23.26 -17.94
N ALA A 194 13.74 -24.52 -18.16
CA ALA A 194 12.58 -24.82 -19.02
C ALA A 194 11.28 -24.30 -18.40
N THR A 195 11.20 -24.31 -17.07
CA THR A 195 10.09 -23.78 -16.28
C THR A 195 10.66 -23.18 -15.01
N PHE A 196 10.34 -21.91 -14.74
CA PHE A 196 10.70 -21.26 -13.48
C PHE A 196 9.83 -21.77 -12.30
N SER A 197 10.32 -21.57 -11.08
CA SER A 197 9.54 -21.84 -9.86
C SER A 197 8.18 -21.14 -9.90
N VAL A 198 7.21 -21.67 -9.15
CA VAL A 198 5.87 -21.06 -9.08
C VAL A 198 5.97 -19.60 -8.59
N ALA A 199 6.84 -19.35 -7.60
CA ALA A 199 7.10 -18.01 -7.08
C ALA A 199 7.59 -17.04 -8.17
N ILE A 200 8.64 -17.40 -8.93
CA ILE A 200 9.12 -16.55 -10.03
C ILE A 200 8.03 -16.31 -11.08
N ARG A 201 7.24 -17.34 -11.43
CA ARG A 201 6.14 -17.17 -12.40
C ARG A 201 5.03 -16.26 -11.87
N ALA A 202 4.68 -16.35 -10.59
CA ALA A 202 3.71 -15.47 -9.96
C ALA A 202 4.22 -14.02 -9.99
N THR A 203 5.47 -13.79 -9.57
CA THR A 203 6.08 -12.46 -9.61
C THR A 203 6.16 -11.89 -11.03
N ILE A 204 6.55 -12.68 -12.03
CA ILE A 204 6.54 -12.19 -13.43
C ILE A 204 5.11 -11.85 -13.88
N THR A 205 4.10 -12.58 -13.41
CA THR A 205 2.69 -12.27 -13.71
C THR A 205 2.29 -10.92 -13.13
N HIS A 206 2.68 -10.61 -11.88
CA HIS A 206 2.53 -9.29 -11.27
C HIS A 206 3.21 -8.20 -12.12
N GLU A 207 4.48 -8.40 -12.49
CA GLU A 207 5.22 -7.42 -13.30
C GLU A 207 4.60 -7.19 -14.70
N MET A 208 4.00 -8.22 -15.29
CA MET A 208 3.27 -8.09 -16.55
C MET A 208 1.99 -7.25 -16.41
N VAL A 209 1.37 -7.19 -15.23
CA VAL A 209 0.25 -6.28 -14.98
C VAL A 209 0.73 -4.83 -14.97
N HIS A 210 1.90 -4.55 -14.40
CA HIS A 210 2.50 -3.21 -14.52
C HIS A 210 2.78 -2.81 -15.97
N VAL A 211 3.13 -3.77 -16.84
CA VAL A 211 3.24 -3.52 -18.28
C VAL A 211 1.88 -3.16 -18.89
N ILE A 212 0.79 -3.86 -18.55
CA ILE A 212 -0.58 -3.49 -18.99
C ILE A 212 -0.94 -2.09 -18.49
N GLN A 213 -0.66 -1.80 -17.23
CA GLN A 213 -0.91 -0.50 -16.60
C GLN A 213 -0.14 0.63 -17.29
N ASP A 214 1.14 0.43 -17.65
CA ASP A 214 1.93 1.43 -18.39
C ASP A 214 1.42 1.65 -19.81
N GLN A 215 0.82 0.62 -20.43
CA GLN A 215 0.37 0.67 -21.82
C GLN A 215 -1.05 1.21 -21.98
N HIS A 216 -1.93 1.01 -21.00
CA HIS A 216 -3.37 1.28 -21.13
C HIS A 216 -3.94 2.24 -20.09
N LEU A 217 -3.35 2.30 -18.90
CA LEU A 217 -3.99 2.92 -17.72
C LEU A 217 -3.29 4.20 -17.25
N ASP A 218 -2.32 4.71 -18.02
CA ASP A 218 -1.65 5.99 -17.78
C ASP A 218 -1.11 6.15 -16.34
N VAL A 219 -0.68 5.05 -15.70
CA VAL A 219 -0.36 5.05 -14.26
C VAL A 219 0.73 6.04 -13.86
N ARG A 220 1.73 6.27 -14.72
CA ARG A 220 2.74 7.32 -14.49
C ARG A 220 2.12 8.72 -14.40
N LYS A 221 1.11 8.98 -15.24
CA LYS A 221 0.38 10.26 -15.25
C LYS A 221 -0.48 10.39 -13.99
N LEU A 222 -1.15 9.31 -13.57
CA LEU A 222 -1.91 9.29 -12.31
C LEU A 222 -1.02 9.62 -11.11
N GLN A 223 0.12 8.95 -11.00
CA GLN A 223 1.11 9.22 -9.94
C GLN A 223 1.60 10.67 -9.99
N SER A 224 1.95 11.19 -11.17
CA SER A 224 2.43 12.58 -11.30
C SER A 224 1.36 13.65 -11.00
N ASN A 225 0.08 13.30 -11.14
CA ASN A 225 -1.05 14.21 -10.92
C ASN A 225 -1.67 14.08 -9.52
N ALA A 226 -1.20 13.14 -8.71
CA ALA A 226 -1.67 12.96 -7.35
C ALA A 226 -1.46 14.25 -6.53
N LYS A 227 -2.49 14.66 -5.81
CA LYS A 227 -2.50 15.88 -4.99
C LYS A 227 -2.20 15.52 -3.55
N GLY A 228 -0.96 15.78 -3.14
CA GLY A 228 -0.51 15.50 -1.77
C GLY A 228 -0.21 14.02 -1.53
N GLU A 229 0.23 13.73 -0.30
CA GLU A 229 0.79 12.42 0.05
C GLU A 229 -0.26 11.31 0.09
N GLU A 230 -1.46 11.58 0.61
CA GLU A 230 -2.49 10.55 0.73
C GLU A 230 -2.99 10.07 -0.62
N GLN A 231 -3.22 10.99 -1.58
CA GLN A 231 -3.59 10.58 -2.92
C GLN A 231 -2.44 9.84 -3.63
N ALA A 232 -1.19 10.23 -3.40
CA ALA A 232 -0.05 9.53 -3.98
C ALA A 232 0.03 8.08 -3.45
N ARG A 233 -0.15 7.89 -2.13
CA ARG A 233 -0.16 6.57 -1.48
C ARG A 233 -1.33 5.71 -1.96
N SER A 234 -2.53 6.29 -2.08
CA SER A 234 -3.72 5.57 -2.54
C SER A 234 -3.62 5.16 -4.02
N VAL A 235 -3.03 6.00 -4.88
CA VAL A 235 -2.74 5.65 -6.28
C VAL A 235 -1.74 4.50 -6.35
N THR A 236 -0.68 4.53 -5.54
CA THR A 236 0.26 3.40 -5.45
C THR A 236 -0.44 2.13 -4.98
N ALA A 237 -1.29 2.21 -3.94
CA ALA A 237 -2.07 1.07 -3.48
C ALA A 237 -3.01 0.51 -4.55
N LEU A 238 -3.64 1.38 -5.37
CA LEU A 238 -4.44 0.93 -6.52
C LEU A 238 -3.59 0.18 -7.56
N ILE A 239 -2.42 0.72 -7.91
CA ILE A 239 -1.51 0.14 -8.90
C ILE A 239 -1.04 -1.24 -8.45
N GLU A 240 -0.52 -1.35 -7.22
CA GLU A 240 -0.03 -2.61 -6.66
C GLU A 240 -1.18 -3.59 -6.40
N GLY A 241 -2.30 -3.10 -5.89
CA GLY A 241 -3.48 -3.91 -5.64
C GLY A 241 -4.03 -4.59 -6.88
N HIS A 242 -4.01 -3.91 -8.04
CA HIS A 242 -4.43 -4.51 -9.30
C HIS A 242 -3.47 -5.62 -9.74
N ALA A 243 -2.16 -5.43 -9.56
CA ALA A 243 -1.16 -6.45 -9.89
C ALA A 243 -1.27 -7.69 -8.98
N VAL A 244 -1.41 -7.47 -7.66
CA VAL A 244 -1.63 -8.54 -6.68
C VAL A 244 -2.95 -9.29 -6.93
N TYR A 245 -4.03 -8.58 -7.29
CA TYR A 245 -5.32 -9.18 -7.60
C TYR A 245 -5.25 -10.18 -8.76
N VAL A 246 -4.46 -9.87 -9.80
CA VAL A 246 -4.24 -10.75 -10.95
C VAL A 246 -3.24 -11.87 -10.62
N GLU A 247 -2.17 -11.56 -9.87
CA GLU A 247 -1.21 -12.56 -9.40
C GLU A 247 -1.91 -13.67 -8.60
N ARG A 248 -2.77 -13.29 -7.65
CA ARG A 248 -3.52 -14.26 -6.83
C ARG A 248 -4.37 -15.18 -7.69
N ARG A 249 -5.04 -14.64 -8.71
CA ARG A 249 -5.83 -15.44 -9.66
C ARG A 249 -4.96 -16.38 -10.48
N TYR A 250 -3.74 -15.95 -10.83
CA TYR A 250 -2.77 -16.84 -11.44
C TYR A 250 -2.43 -18.00 -10.51
N ILE A 251 -2.01 -17.72 -9.28
CA ILE A 251 -1.68 -18.76 -8.29
C ILE A 251 -2.84 -19.72 -8.09
N PHE A 252 -4.06 -19.21 -7.86
CA PHE A 252 -5.24 -20.04 -7.64
C PHE A 252 -5.76 -20.77 -8.88
N SER A 253 -5.29 -20.41 -10.08
CA SER A 253 -5.56 -21.15 -11.32
C SER A 253 -4.66 -22.39 -11.50
N LEU A 254 -3.57 -22.48 -10.74
CA LEU A 254 -2.59 -23.57 -10.83
C LEU A 254 -3.10 -24.84 -10.13
N PRO A 255 -2.52 -26.03 -10.42
CA PRO A 255 -2.78 -27.24 -9.64
C PRO A 255 -2.48 -27.07 -8.14
N GLU A 256 -3.19 -27.81 -7.27
CA GLU A 256 -3.03 -27.71 -5.81
C GLU A 256 -1.57 -27.92 -5.35
N ALA A 257 -0.83 -28.82 -6.00
CA ALA A 257 0.59 -29.04 -5.71
C ALA A 257 1.46 -27.80 -5.99
N GLU A 258 1.15 -27.02 -7.04
CA GLU A 258 1.85 -25.78 -7.35
C GLU A 258 1.44 -24.65 -6.41
N GLN A 259 0.15 -24.57 -6.04
CA GLN A 259 -0.31 -23.65 -5.00
C GLN A 259 0.42 -23.90 -3.68
N GLN A 260 0.51 -25.17 -3.25
CA GLN A 260 1.23 -25.54 -2.04
C GLN A 260 2.73 -25.21 -2.14
N ALA A 261 3.36 -25.44 -3.30
CA ALA A 261 4.76 -25.08 -3.51
C ALA A 261 4.99 -23.56 -3.44
N PHE A 262 4.06 -22.75 -3.94
CA PHE A 262 4.10 -21.30 -3.78
C PHE A 262 3.99 -20.89 -2.31
N PHE A 263 3.03 -21.48 -1.58
CA PHE A 263 2.82 -21.22 -0.16
C PHE A 263 3.98 -21.66 0.72
N ASP A 264 4.59 -22.82 0.44
CA ASP A 264 5.80 -23.29 1.13
C ASP A 264 6.98 -22.35 0.88
N TYR A 265 7.13 -21.85 -0.36
CA TYR A 265 8.13 -20.83 -0.69
C TYR A 265 7.86 -19.52 0.06
N ALA A 266 6.63 -19.02 0.00
CA ALA A 266 6.24 -17.76 0.63
C ALA A 266 6.53 -17.83 2.13
N ASN A 267 6.08 -18.87 2.84
CA ASN A 267 6.34 -19.05 4.27
C ASN A 267 7.84 -19.04 4.59
N LYS A 268 8.64 -19.76 3.80
CA LYS A 268 10.10 -19.76 3.97
C LYS A 268 10.72 -18.38 3.73
N ALA A 269 10.27 -17.66 2.70
CA ALA A 269 10.73 -16.32 2.40
C ALA A 269 10.32 -15.34 3.51
N GLY A 270 9.10 -15.47 4.05
CA GLY A 270 8.62 -14.75 5.23
C GLY A 270 9.53 -14.96 6.42
N ASP A 271 9.82 -16.21 6.78
CA ASP A 271 10.74 -16.55 7.89
C ASP A 271 12.16 -15.94 7.67
N GLU A 272 12.65 -15.94 6.43
CA GLU A 272 13.95 -15.36 6.08
C GLU A 272 13.95 -13.83 6.17
N VAL A 273 12.89 -13.17 5.71
CA VAL A 273 12.73 -11.72 5.86
C VAL A 273 12.57 -11.36 7.33
N ASP A 274 11.69 -12.00 8.08
CA ASP A 274 11.50 -11.74 9.52
C ASP A 274 12.83 -11.85 10.28
N ALA A 275 13.63 -12.88 9.97
CA ALA A 275 14.96 -13.03 10.54
C ALA A 275 15.92 -11.91 10.12
N ALA A 276 15.88 -11.48 8.86
CA ALA A 276 16.72 -10.41 8.31
C ALA A 276 16.30 -9.01 8.79
N THR A 277 15.02 -8.82 9.10
CA THR A 277 14.41 -7.52 9.41
C THR A 277 13.94 -7.40 10.85
N LYS A 278 14.39 -8.29 11.75
CA LYS A 278 14.08 -8.23 13.19
C LYS A 278 14.41 -6.89 13.87
N ASP A 279 15.31 -6.11 13.26
CA ASP A 279 15.74 -4.80 13.76
C ASP A 279 15.07 -3.64 12.97
N VAL A 280 14.25 -3.95 11.96
CA VAL A 280 13.44 -3.00 11.21
C VAL A 280 12.23 -2.58 12.03
N ALA A 281 11.96 -1.28 12.09
CA ALA A 281 10.81 -0.82 12.84
C ALA A 281 9.50 -1.22 12.12
N PRO A 282 8.49 -1.77 12.83
CA PRO A 282 7.28 -2.25 12.17
C PRO A 282 6.53 -1.19 11.35
N ALA A 283 6.63 0.08 11.72
CA ALA A 283 6.06 1.17 10.95
C ALA A 283 6.72 1.40 9.57
N ILE A 284 8.00 1.04 9.39
CA ILE A 284 8.67 1.03 8.08
C ILE A 284 8.12 -0.13 7.25
N THR A 285 8.09 -1.34 7.83
CA THR A 285 7.56 -2.53 7.16
C THR A 285 6.12 -2.31 6.71
N THR A 286 5.22 -1.91 7.62
CA THR A 286 3.82 -1.63 7.27
C THR A 286 3.67 -0.50 6.27
N GLY A 287 4.50 0.55 6.34
CA GLY A 287 4.48 1.61 5.36
C GLY A 287 4.83 1.14 3.93
N LEU A 288 5.76 0.19 3.81
CA LEU A 288 6.20 -0.37 2.54
C LEU A 288 5.23 -1.43 2.00
N GLU A 289 4.61 -2.23 2.87
CA GLU A 289 3.73 -3.33 2.48
C GLU A 289 2.27 -2.89 2.30
N ALA A 290 1.84 -1.80 2.94
CA ALA A 290 0.44 -1.35 2.90
C ALA A 290 -0.15 -1.25 1.48
N PRO A 291 0.55 -0.73 0.45
CA PRO A 291 0.01 -0.72 -0.91
C PRO A 291 -0.42 -2.09 -1.45
N TYR A 292 0.39 -3.13 -1.19
CA TYR A 292 0.16 -4.50 -1.67
C TYR A 292 -0.94 -5.24 -0.92
N LEU A 293 -1.15 -4.85 0.34
CA LEU A 293 -2.14 -5.46 1.22
C LEU A 293 -3.52 -4.82 1.10
N THR A 294 -3.55 -3.50 0.94
CA THR A 294 -4.78 -2.72 1.01
C THR A 294 -5.40 -2.54 -0.37
N GLY A 295 -4.56 -2.37 -1.40
CA GLY A 295 -4.97 -2.25 -2.79
C GLY A 295 -5.93 -3.32 -3.29
N PRO A 296 -5.65 -4.63 -3.04
CA PRO A 296 -6.49 -5.72 -3.52
C PRO A 296 -7.94 -5.63 -3.03
N ILE A 297 -8.18 -5.07 -1.84
CA ILE A 297 -9.53 -4.93 -1.28
C ILE A 297 -10.40 -4.04 -2.16
N LEU A 298 -9.90 -2.85 -2.51
CA LEU A 298 -10.60 -1.90 -3.38
C LEU A 298 -10.77 -2.47 -4.80
N VAL A 299 -9.75 -3.16 -5.32
CA VAL A 299 -9.80 -3.79 -6.64
C VAL A 299 -10.84 -4.91 -6.67
N ALA A 300 -10.88 -5.77 -5.65
CA ALA A 300 -11.89 -6.82 -5.52
C ALA A 300 -13.31 -6.24 -5.43
N ALA A 301 -13.49 -5.16 -4.67
CA ALA A 301 -14.77 -4.47 -4.60
C ALA A 301 -15.19 -3.87 -5.96
N ALA A 302 -14.25 -3.25 -6.69
CA ALA A 302 -14.52 -2.70 -8.02
C ALA A 302 -14.85 -3.78 -9.06
N ALA A 303 -14.26 -4.98 -8.95
CA ALA A 303 -14.54 -6.12 -9.81
C ALA A 303 -16.00 -6.62 -9.69
N LEU A 304 -16.68 -6.37 -8.56
CA LEU A 304 -18.11 -6.67 -8.40
C LEU A 304 -19.02 -5.69 -9.15
N THR A 305 -18.50 -4.54 -9.57
CA THR A 305 -19.30 -3.49 -10.20
C THR A 305 -19.33 -3.65 -11.73
N LYS A 306 -20.36 -3.07 -12.37
CA LYS A 306 -20.43 -3.00 -13.84
C LYS A 306 -19.35 -2.12 -14.47
N ALA A 307 -18.80 -1.18 -13.71
CA ALA A 307 -17.75 -0.29 -14.19
C ALA A 307 -16.38 -0.98 -14.20
N GLY A 308 -16.20 -2.01 -13.36
CA GLY A 308 -15.00 -2.82 -13.29
C GLY A 308 -13.78 -2.08 -12.73
N ILE A 309 -12.65 -2.78 -12.76
CA ILE A 309 -11.38 -2.31 -12.18
C ILE A 309 -10.82 -1.09 -12.92
N GLU A 310 -10.95 -1.03 -14.24
CA GLU A 310 -10.42 0.08 -15.06
C GLU A 310 -10.98 1.45 -14.64
N GLN A 311 -12.21 1.48 -14.12
CA GLN A 311 -12.83 2.72 -13.64
C GLN A 311 -12.06 3.36 -12.47
N LEU A 312 -11.34 2.58 -11.68
CA LEU A 312 -10.46 3.09 -10.61
C LEU A 312 -9.29 3.90 -11.19
N PHE A 313 -8.81 3.58 -12.39
CA PHE A 313 -7.74 4.33 -13.04
C PHE A 313 -8.23 5.61 -13.73
N VAL A 314 -9.54 5.70 -14.00
CA VAL A 314 -10.17 6.94 -14.47
C VAL A 314 -10.51 7.87 -13.30
N ARG A 315 -10.92 7.30 -12.16
CA ARG A 315 -11.22 8.01 -10.91
C ARG A 315 -10.43 7.37 -9.76
N PRO A 316 -9.14 7.72 -9.57
CA PRO A 316 -8.35 7.10 -8.51
C PRO A 316 -8.84 7.49 -7.12
N PRO A 317 -8.58 6.65 -6.10
CA PRO A 317 -8.88 6.99 -4.71
C PRO A 317 -8.12 8.27 -4.30
N LEU A 318 -8.71 9.04 -3.39
CA LEU A 318 -8.20 10.32 -2.91
C LEU A 318 -7.27 10.17 -1.69
N ALA A 319 -7.44 9.09 -0.91
CA ALA A 319 -6.64 8.79 0.26
C ALA A 319 -6.66 7.27 0.56
N LEU A 320 -5.79 6.81 1.48
CA LEU A 320 -5.65 5.37 1.78
C LEU A 320 -6.86 4.80 2.54
N ASP A 321 -7.60 5.62 3.26
CA ASP A 321 -8.87 5.25 3.91
C ASP A 321 -9.88 4.68 2.90
N GLN A 322 -10.01 5.28 1.71
CA GLN A 322 -10.84 4.79 0.62
C GLN A 322 -10.39 3.45 0.04
N VAL A 323 -9.10 3.13 0.18
CA VAL A 323 -8.54 1.84 -0.25
C VAL A 323 -8.80 0.77 0.83
N LEU A 324 -8.63 1.15 2.09
CA LEU A 324 -8.81 0.30 3.27
C LEU A 324 -10.25 -0.05 3.57
N ASP A 325 -11.15 0.91 3.34
CA ASP A 325 -12.58 0.75 3.39
C ASP A 325 -13.18 1.17 2.03
N PRO A 326 -13.34 0.21 1.09
CA PRO A 326 -13.90 0.52 -0.21
C PRO A 326 -15.28 1.17 -0.15
N TRP A 327 -16.00 1.05 0.97
CA TRP A 327 -17.28 1.75 1.14
C TRP A 327 -17.09 3.27 1.03
N ALA A 328 -16.02 3.83 1.61
CA ALA A 328 -15.69 5.26 1.52
C ALA A 328 -15.41 5.69 0.06
N TYR A 329 -14.76 4.82 -0.74
CA TYR A 329 -14.56 5.10 -2.16
C TYR A 329 -15.89 5.15 -2.94
N PHE A 330 -16.77 4.15 -2.74
CA PHE A 330 -18.04 4.06 -3.49
C PHE A 330 -19.12 5.01 -3.00
N SER A 331 -19.04 5.49 -1.76
CA SER A 331 -19.89 6.56 -1.23
C SER A 331 -19.40 7.97 -1.61
N GLU A 332 -18.29 8.06 -2.35
CA GLU A 332 -17.64 9.30 -2.77
C GLU A 332 -17.22 10.19 -1.59
N ASP A 333 -16.72 9.56 -0.52
CA ASP A 333 -16.16 10.29 0.63
C ASP A 333 -14.96 11.15 0.19
N ILE A 334 -14.89 12.40 0.62
CA ILE A 334 -13.83 13.33 0.20
C ILE A 334 -13.04 13.73 1.45
N PRO A 335 -11.72 13.51 1.48
CA PRO A 335 -10.91 13.93 2.61
C PRO A 335 -11.14 15.40 2.96
N GLU A 336 -11.41 15.64 4.24
CA GLU A 336 -11.78 16.95 4.75
C GLU A 336 -10.64 17.96 4.60
N THR A 337 -10.96 19.26 4.51
CA THR A 337 -9.92 20.29 4.44
C THR A 337 -9.35 20.58 5.83
N VAL A 338 -8.03 20.44 6.00
CA VAL A 338 -7.34 20.72 7.26
C VAL A 338 -6.24 21.76 7.04
N ASP A 339 -6.33 22.87 7.78
CA ASP A 339 -5.28 23.88 7.78
C ASP A 339 -4.00 23.32 8.41
N ALA A 340 -2.89 23.44 7.68
CA ALA A 340 -1.58 23.10 8.20
C ALA A 340 -1.26 23.95 9.44
N PRO A 341 -0.96 23.32 10.60
CA PRO A 341 -0.63 24.07 11.80
C PRO A 341 0.67 24.85 11.64
N THR A 342 0.88 25.87 12.46
CA THR A 342 2.16 26.59 12.51
C THR A 342 3.07 25.96 13.55
N GLU A 343 4.28 25.57 13.17
CA GLU A 343 5.35 25.22 14.11
C GLU A 343 6.51 26.23 13.95
N PRO A 344 6.91 26.94 15.01
CA PRO A 344 8.02 27.90 14.93
C PRO A 344 9.35 27.19 14.72
N GLY A 345 10.14 27.68 13.76
CA GLY A 345 11.49 27.15 13.53
C GLY A 345 11.98 27.23 12.10
N SER A 346 13.14 26.62 11.86
CA SER A 346 13.72 26.35 10.55
C SER A 346 13.60 24.87 10.19
N GLY A 347 13.79 24.52 8.91
CA GLY A 347 13.62 23.14 8.43
C GLY A 347 12.16 22.71 8.50
N VAL A 348 11.26 23.57 8.03
CA VAL A 348 9.82 23.35 8.10
C VAL A 348 9.42 22.27 7.10
N GLU A 349 8.94 21.15 7.62
CA GLU A 349 8.35 20.06 6.86
C GLU A 349 6.85 20.04 7.09
N LYS A 350 6.08 19.78 6.03
CA LYS A 350 4.62 19.72 6.08
C LYS A 350 4.16 18.49 5.33
N GLY A 351 3.15 17.83 5.85
CA GLY A 351 2.57 16.67 5.19
C GLY A 351 1.29 16.21 5.86
N THR A 352 0.93 14.97 5.54
CA THR A 352 -0.25 14.28 6.07
C THR A 352 0.18 12.89 6.54
N ILE A 353 -0.29 12.49 7.70
CA ILE A 353 0.04 11.21 8.32
C ILE A 353 -0.85 10.11 7.75
N GLY A 354 -2.14 10.38 7.58
CA GLY A 354 -3.10 9.44 7.03
C GLY A 354 -3.54 8.38 8.03
N MET A 355 -4.61 7.67 7.66
CA MET A 355 -5.26 6.66 8.50
C MET A 355 -4.30 5.53 8.95
N VAL A 356 -3.46 5.00 8.04
CA VAL A 356 -2.56 3.87 8.36
C VAL A 356 -1.56 4.24 9.45
N ARG A 357 -0.89 5.39 9.32
CA ARG A 357 0.11 5.81 10.30
C ARG A 357 -0.55 6.32 11.58
N LEU A 358 -1.75 6.88 11.52
CA LEU A 358 -2.56 7.16 12.71
C LEU A 358 -2.87 5.85 13.47
N TYR A 359 -3.32 4.81 12.77
CA TYR A 359 -3.55 3.49 13.35
C TYR A 359 -2.31 2.95 14.07
N LEU A 360 -1.16 2.95 13.39
CA LEU A 360 0.11 2.50 13.95
C LEU A 360 0.52 3.33 15.18
N THR A 361 0.33 4.65 15.11
CA THR A 361 0.60 5.56 16.23
C THR A 361 -0.25 5.20 17.45
N LEU A 362 -1.56 5.03 17.26
CA LEU A 362 -2.48 4.69 18.35
C LEU A 362 -2.21 3.30 18.93
N ALA A 363 -1.83 2.32 18.08
CA ALA A 363 -1.51 0.96 18.49
C ALA A 363 -0.29 0.86 19.43
N THR A 364 0.52 1.91 19.55
CA THR A 364 1.58 1.97 20.58
C THR A 364 1.04 2.13 22.01
N ALA A 365 -0.24 2.50 22.16
CA ALA A 365 -0.85 2.86 23.44
C ALA A 365 -2.11 2.06 23.79
N MET A 366 -2.64 1.27 22.85
CA MET A 366 -3.90 0.54 23.02
C MET A 366 -3.91 -0.74 22.18
N SER A 367 -4.95 -1.56 22.36
CA SER A 367 -5.08 -2.78 21.56
C SER A 367 -5.22 -2.45 20.06
N PRO A 368 -4.78 -3.35 19.15
CA PRO A 368 -4.97 -3.17 17.72
C PRO A 368 -6.42 -2.88 17.32
N GLN A 369 -7.39 -3.51 17.97
CA GLN A 369 -8.81 -3.26 17.71
C GLN A 369 -9.23 -1.84 18.13
N GLU A 370 -8.88 -1.40 19.35
CA GLU A 370 -9.19 -0.02 19.81
C GLU A 370 -8.52 1.02 18.89
N ALA A 371 -7.30 0.77 18.44
CA ALA A 371 -6.57 1.65 17.53
C ALA A 371 -7.24 1.73 16.16
N TRP A 372 -7.72 0.61 15.61
CA TRP A 372 -8.47 0.57 14.36
C TRP A 372 -9.79 1.32 14.47
N GLU A 373 -10.58 1.05 15.51
CA GLU A 373 -11.88 1.70 15.73
C GLU A 373 -11.75 3.22 15.87
N ALA A 374 -10.65 3.72 16.43
CA ALA A 374 -10.36 5.16 16.50
C ALA A 374 -9.84 5.74 15.18
N ALA A 375 -8.94 5.04 14.49
CA ALA A 375 -8.35 5.50 13.23
C ALA A 375 -9.34 5.45 12.05
N ALA A 376 -10.32 4.53 12.07
CA ALA A 376 -11.32 4.37 11.01
C ALA A 376 -12.31 5.54 10.89
N GLY A 377 -12.31 6.48 11.83
CA GLY A 377 -13.07 7.73 11.73
C GLY A 377 -12.22 8.94 11.35
N TRP A 378 -11.02 8.70 10.80
CA TRP A 378 -10.14 9.75 10.28
C TRP A 378 -10.77 10.39 9.04
N GLY A 379 -10.91 11.71 9.04
CA GLY A 379 -11.43 12.43 7.86
C GLY A 379 -10.38 13.21 7.09
N ASN A 380 -9.36 13.74 7.78
CA ASN A 380 -8.08 14.13 7.20
C ASN A 380 -7.12 14.58 8.32
N ASP A 381 -5.86 14.84 7.97
CA ASP A 381 -4.93 15.52 8.87
C ASP A 381 -3.87 16.35 8.13
N SER A 382 -3.26 17.26 8.88
CA SER A 382 -2.09 18.01 8.41
C SER A 382 -1.14 18.27 9.56
N TYR A 383 0.15 18.05 9.33
CA TYR A 383 1.19 18.36 10.29
C TYR A 383 2.17 19.40 9.75
N THR A 384 2.86 20.06 10.68
CA THR A 384 4.04 20.87 10.40
C THR A 384 5.11 20.54 11.43
N ALA A 385 6.28 20.14 10.96
CA ALA A 385 7.45 19.82 11.76
C ALA A 385 8.52 20.88 11.56
N ALA A 386 9.19 21.30 12.63
CA ALA A 386 10.29 22.26 12.55
C ALA A 386 11.26 22.11 13.74
N ARG A 387 12.47 22.67 13.59
CA ARG A 387 13.41 22.87 14.69
C ARG A 387 13.46 24.33 15.08
N ALA A 388 13.41 24.61 16.38
CA ALA A 388 13.63 25.96 16.88
C ALA A 388 15.04 26.50 16.52
N ASP A 389 16.06 25.63 16.59
CA ASP A 389 17.43 25.85 16.12
C ASP A 389 18.14 24.50 15.84
N ASP A 390 19.37 24.53 15.29
CA ASP A 390 20.14 23.33 14.90
C ASP A 390 20.41 22.34 16.05
N LYS A 391 20.25 22.75 17.31
CA LYS A 391 20.49 21.89 18.49
C LYS A 391 19.20 21.44 19.17
N SER A 392 18.07 21.95 18.73
CA SER A 392 16.76 21.62 19.27
C SER A 392 16.19 20.36 18.61
N PRO A 393 15.39 19.57 19.34
CA PRO A 393 14.66 18.47 18.72
C PRO A 393 13.70 18.99 17.64
N ILE A 394 13.39 18.16 16.65
CA ILE A 394 12.24 18.42 15.77
C ILE A 394 10.98 18.34 16.62
N CYS A 395 10.13 19.35 16.51
CA CYS A 395 8.78 19.32 17.06
C CYS A 395 7.76 19.30 15.92
N VAL A 396 6.65 18.63 16.16
CA VAL A 396 5.53 18.44 15.24
C VAL A 396 4.30 19.05 15.89
N SER A 397 3.66 19.96 15.18
CA SER A 397 2.26 20.33 15.42
C SER A 397 1.39 19.57 14.41
N TRP A 398 0.31 18.95 14.89
CA TRP A 398 -0.54 18.06 14.11
C TRP A 398 -2.01 18.39 14.35
N ASN A 399 -2.73 18.70 13.27
CA ASN A 399 -4.17 18.93 13.28
C ASN A 399 -4.87 17.74 12.62
N LEU A 400 -5.91 17.20 13.27
CA LEU A 400 -6.74 16.13 12.72
C LEU A 400 -8.21 16.53 12.73
N VAL A 401 -8.96 16.05 11.75
CA VAL A 401 -10.43 16.07 11.74
C VAL A 401 -10.94 14.65 11.51
N ALA A 402 -12.20 14.43 11.89
CA ALA A 402 -12.87 13.14 11.82
C ALA A 402 -14.18 13.29 11.05
N ASP A 403 -14.65 12.22 10.40
CA ASP A 403 -15.82 12.26 9.50
C ASP A 403 -17.14 12.54 10.23
N SER A 404 -17.14 12.40 11.55
CA SER A 404 -18.32 12.67 12.37
C SER A 404 -17.95 13.15 13.77
N GLU A 405 -18.90 13.79 14.46
CA GLU A 405 -18.73 14.18 15.87
C GLU A 405 -18.46 12.98 16.79
N THR A 406 -19.01 11.81 16.48
CA THR A 406 -18.78 10.58 17.25
C THR A 406 -17.34 10.10 17.02
N ALA A 407 -16.90 10.03 15.77
CA ALA A 407 -15.53 9.69 15.42
C ALA A 407 -14.53 10.68 16.06
N ALA A 408 -14.83 11.98 16.05
CA ALA A 408 -14.02 13.01 16.68
C ALA A 408 -13.81 12.76 18.18
N LYS A 409 -14.85 12.34 18.91
CA LYS A 409 -14.75 12.00 20.34
C LYS A 409 -13.93 10.73 20.56
N THR A 410 -14.14 9.69 19.75
CA THR A 410 -13.37 8.44 19.82
C THR A 410 -11.89 8.70 19.55
N LEU A 411 -11.57 9.43 18.47
CA LEU A 411 -10.21 9.77 18.08
C LEU A 411 -9.53 10.67 19.13
N HIS A 412 -10.22 11.67 19.67
CA HIS A 412 -9.69 12.53 20.74
C HIS A 412 -9.38 11.73 22.01
N SER A 413 -10.26 10.81 22.40
CA SER A 413 -10.03 9.92 23.55
C SER A 413 -8.81 9.01 23.32
N ALA A 414 -8.68 8.44 22.12
CA ALA A 414 -7.55 7.60 21.74
C ALA A 414 -6.22 8.39 21.75
N LEU A 415 -6.20 9.60 21.19
CA LEU A 415 -5.03 10.49 21.23
C LEU A 415 -4.69 10.90 22.66
N SER A 416 -5.71 11.20 23.49
CA SER A 416 -5.50 11.50 24.91
C SER A 416 -4.87 10.33 25.66
N LYS A 417 -5.30 9.08 25.40
CA LYS A 417 -4.67 7.86 25.93
C LYS A 417 -3.22 7.75 25.44
N TRP A 418 -2.98 7.91 24.14
CA TRP A 418 -1.64 7.88 23.55
C TRP A 418 -0.69 8.90 24.20
N VAL A 419 -1.12 10.15 24.39
CA VAL A 419 -0.35 11.20 25.07
C VAL A 419 0.15 10.73 26.45
N THR A 420 -0.66 10.00 27.22
CA THR A 420 -0.25 9.52 28.56
C THR A 420 0.82 8.43 28.55
N THR A 421 1.01 7.76 27.41
CA THR A 421 2.01 6.69 27.25
C THR A 421 3.37 7.20 26.77
N ARG A 422 3.43 8.44 26.27
CA ARG A 422 4.66 9.01 25.72
C ARG A 422 5.66 9.36 26.80
N VAL A 423 6.94 9.29 26.44
CA VAL A 423 8.05 9.73 27.28
C VAL A 423 8.01 11.24 27.50
N LYS A 424 8.44 11.70 28.67
CA LYS A 424 8.40 13.13 29.05
C LYS A 424 9.16 14.03 28.06
N GLN A 425 10.24 13.51 27.48
CA GLN A 425 11.09 14.18 26.50
C GLN A 425 10.34 14.53 25.21
N SER A 426 9.30 13.78 24.85
CA SER A 426 8.46 14.09 23.70
C SER A 426 7.60 15.34 23.90
N ALA A 427 7.51 15.88 25.12
CA ALA A 427 6.76 17.10 25.45
C ALA A 427 5.35 17.14 24.82
N VAL A 428 4.68 15.99 24.77
CA VAL A 428 3.42 15.81 24.05
C VAL A 428 2.28 16.53 24.76
N THR A 429 1.43 17.18 23.97
CA THR A 429 0.24 17.89 24.42
C THR A 429 -0.90 17.64 23.42
N VAL A 430 -2.13 17.58 23.92
CA VAL A 430 -3.36 17.50 23.13
C VAL A 430 -4.32 18.57 23.63
N ASP A 431 -4.90 19.34 22.70
CA ASP A 431 -5.88 20.37 23.00
C ASP A 431 -7.22 19.74 23.44
N PRO A 432 -7.98 20.33 24.38
CA PRO A 432 -9.29 19.81 24.78
C PRO A 432 -10.36 19.84 23.67
N SER A 433 -10.16 20.60 22.59
CA SER A 433 -11.06 20.63 21.44
C SER A 433 -11.06 19.30 20.69
N THR A 434 -12.25 18.86 20.27
CA THR A 434 -12.44 17.66 19.46
C THR A 434 -12.46 17.94 17.95
N SER A 435 -12.46 19.19 17.50
CA SER A 435 -12.41 19.53 16.07
C SER A 435 -11.90 20.96 15.80
N PRO A 436 -10.79 21.13 15.04
CA PRO A 436 -9.79 20.10 14.78
C PRO A 436 -9.16 19.65 16.11
N ILE A 437 -8.80 18.37 16.22
CA ILE A 437 -7.99 17.85 17.32
C ILE A 437 -6.57 18.33 17.07
N LYS A 438 -5.99 19.07 18.02
CA LYS A 438 -4.64 19.62 17.90
C LYS A 438 -3.69 18.92 18.85
N VAL A 439 -2.61 18.38 18.31
CA VAL A 439 -1.59 17.65 19.07
C VAL A 439 -0.24 18.26 18.77
N ARG A 440 0.61 18.45 19.79
CA ARG A 440 1.99 18.89 19.59
C ARG A 440 2.95 18.03 20.40
N PHE A 441 4.03 17.57 19.79
CA PHE A 441 5.05 16.72 20.40
C PHE A 441 6.41 16.91 19.72
N CYS A 442 7.48 16.38 20.28
CA CYS A 442 8.83 16.50 19.75
C CYS A 442 9.55 15.14 19.73
N ASP A 443 10.60 15.06 18.91
CA ASP A 443 11.56 13.95 18.90
C ASP A 443 12.17 13.83 20.30
N PRO A 444 11.98 12.69 21.01
CA PRO A 444 12.57 12.49 22.32
C PRO A 444 14.11 12.31 22.28
N GLY A 445 14.68 12.13 21.08
CA GLY A 445 16.10 11.92 20.85
C GLY A 445 16.47 10.43 20.82
N THR A 446 17.62 10.14 20.20
CA THR A 446 18.08 8.77 19.91
C THR A 446 18.44 7.96 21.15
N ALA A 447 18.73 8.60 22.28
CA ALA A 447 19.07 7.91 23.52
C ALA A 447 17.85 7.45 24.34
N ILE A 448 16.64 7.85 23.95
CA ILE A 448 15.42 7.61 24.73
C ILE A 448 14.67 6.42 24.14
N ALA A 449 14.54 5.35 24.94
CA ALA A 449 13.67 4.24 24.61
C ALA A 449 12.20 4.68 24.68
N GLN A 450 11.39 4.23 23.72
CA GLN A 450 9.95 4.41 23.70
C GLN A 450 9.25 3.13 23.26
N THR A 451 7.98 2.99 23.62
CA THR A 451 7.13 1.91 23.11
C THR A 451 6.96 2.07 21.61
N LEU A 452 7.28 1.02 20.86
CA LEU A 452 7.09 0.96 19.42
C LEU A 452 5.81 0.19 19.09
N VAL A 453 5.42 0.26 17.82
CA VAL A 453 4.35 -0.57 17.26
C VAL A 453 4.69 -2.04 17.51
N ALA A 454 3.74 -2.80 18.05
CA ALA A 454 3.88 -4.23 18.23
C ALA A 454 3.55 -4.98 16.93
N GLU A 455 4.21 -6.12 16.69
CA GLU A 455 3.90 -7.03 15.57
C GLU A 455 2.40 -7.39 15.52
N THR A 456 1.76 -7.58 16.67
CA THR A 456 0.32 -7.87 16.76
C THR A 456 -0.58 -6.79 16.17
N ALA A 457 -0.13 -5.53 16.10
CA ALA A 457 -0.86 -4.47 15.40
C ALA A 457 -0.73 -4.61 13.88
N VAL A 458 0.47 -4.95 13.40
CA VAL A 458 0.72 -5.24 11.99
C VAL A 458 -0.10 -6.46 11.55
N ASP A 459 -0.06 -7.54 12.33
CA ASP A 459 -0.83 -8.76 12.06
C ASP A 459 -2.34 -8.50 12.03
N TYR A 460 -2.85 -7.67 12.94
CA TYR A 460 -4.26 -7.31 12.97
C TYR A 460 -4.67 -6.54 11.71
N PHE A 461 -3.88 -5.55 11.31
CA PHE A 461 -4.11 -4.75 10.11
C PHE A 461 -4.11 -5.63 8.86
N TYR A 462 -3.14 -6.54 8.73
CA TYR A 462 -3.02 -7.45 7.59
C TYR A 462 -4.14 -8.49 7.57
N THR A 463 -4.45 -9.08 8.72
CA THR A 463 -5.53 -10.06 8.84
C THR A 463 -6.87 -9.43 8.49
N ARG A 464 -7.12 -8.20 8.95
CA ARG A 464 -8.36 -7.49 8.62
C ARG A 464 -8.48 -7.24 7.10
N ALA A 465 -7.42 -6.78 6.45
CA ALA A 465 -7.38 -6.57 5.01
C ALA A 465 -7.72 -7.84 4.22
N ASN A 466 -7.04 -8.95 4.56
CA ASN A 466 -7.25 -10.24 3.91
C ASN A 466 -8.64 -10.82 4.15
N VAL A 467 -9.17 -10.70 5.37
CA VAL A 467 -10.54 -11.13 5.70
C VAL A 467 -11.56 -10.34 4.88
N LEU A 468 -11.40 -9.02 4.75
CA LEU A 468 -12.31 -8.19 3.98
C LEU A 468 -12.30 -8.55 2.50
N GLU A 469 -11.12 -8.64 1.88
CA GLU A 469 -11.00 -9.04 0.47
C GLU A 469 -11.60 -10.43 0.23
N ALA A 470 -11.26 -11.41 1.06
CA ALA A 470 -11.82 -12.76 0.96
C ALA A 470 -13.35 -12.76 1.08
N LEU A 471 -13.91 -11.96 1.98
CA LEU A 471 -15.36 -11.85 2.13
C LEU A 471 -16.01 -11.11 0.95
N ILE A 472 -15.35 -10.12 0.35
CA ILE A 472 -15.81 -9.47 -0.88
C ILE A 472 -15.93 -10.50 -2.01
N GLU A 473 -14.87 -11.28 -2.25
CA GLU A 473 -14.85 -12.27 -3.32
C GLU A 473 -15.87 -13.40 -3.11
N ASN A 474 -16.05 -13.86 -1.88
CA ASN A 474 -16.95 -14.98 -1.58
C ASN A 474 -18.42 -14.59 -1.44
N SER A 475 -18.72 -13.39 -0.94
CA SER A 475 -20.11 -12.93 -0.79
C SER A 475 -20.66 -12.27 -2.04
N GLY A 476 -19.80 -11.73 -2.91
CA GLY A 476 -20.21 -10.92 -4.05
C GLY A 476 -20.91 -9.61 -3.65
N SER A 477 -20.75 -9.16 -2.40
CA SER A 477 -21.39 -7.96 -1.86
C SER A 477 -20.46 -7.23 -0.90
N LEU A 478 -20.11 -5.98 -1.24
CA LEU A 478 -19.29 -5.13 -0.37
C LEU A 478 -19.98 -4.89 0.98
N ASP A 479 -21.28 -4.61 1.00
CA ASP A 479 -22.03 -4.35 2.24
C ASP A 479 -21.98 -5.54 3.20
N VAL A 480 -22.18 -6.76 2.67
CA VAL A 480 -22.13 -8.00 3.47
C VAL A 480 -20.71 -8.25 3.95
N ALA A 481 -19.71 -8.04 3.10
CA ALA A 481 -18.30 -8.26 3.44
C ALA A 481 -17.80 -7.28 4.51
N THR A 482 -18.14 -5.99 4.42
CA THR A 482 -17.79 -4.98 5.42
C THR A 482 -18.43 -5.31 6.76
N CYS A 483 -19.74 -5.60 6.78
CA CYS A 483 -20.43 -6.00 8.01
C CYS A 483 -19.84 -7.29 8.63
N ALA A 484 -19.60 -8.32 7.82
CA ALA A 484 -19.10 -9.60 8.31
C ALA A 484 -17.65 -9.48 8.82
N THR A 485 -16.79 -8.70 8.16
CA THR A 485 -15.44 -8.39 8.65
C THR A 485 -15.50 -7.77 10.03
N ASP A 486 -16.36 -6.79 10.24
CA ASP A 486 -16.52 -6.11 11.53
C ASP A 486 -17.01 -7.04 12.65
N VAL A 487 -17.87 -8.01 12.34
CA VAL A 487 -18.29 -9.03 13.30
C VAL A 487 -17.11 -9.94 13.63
N VAL A 488 -16.46 -10.49 12.60
CA VAL A 488 -15.39 -11.48 12.75
C VAL A 488 -14.19 -10.90 13.50
N MET A 489 -13.76 -9.68 13.17
CA MET A 489 -12.62 -9.03 13.82
C MET A 489 -12.89 -8.65 15.28
N ARG A 490 -14.16 -8.61 15.73
CA ARG A 490 -14.54 -8.38 17.14
C ARG A 490 -14.71 -9.67 17.93
N THR A 491 -15.03 -10.78 17.26
CA THR A 491 -15.34 -12.05 17.93
C THR A 491 -14.21 -13.06 17.88
N GLU A 492 -13.23 -12.88 16.98
CA GLU A 492 -12.14 -13.84 16.74
C GLU A 492 -10.78 -13.21 17.01
N THR A 493 -9.82 -14.06 17.38
CA THR A 493 -8.42 -13.65 17.50
C THR A 493 -7.75 -13.67 16.13
N VAL A 494 -6.72 -12.83 15.95
CA VAL A 494 -5.88 -12.83 14.75
C VAL A 494 -5.28 -14.21 14.48
N ALA A 495 -4.77 -14.89 15.52
CA ALA A 495 -4.23 -16.24 15.40
C ALA A 495 -5.26 -17.26 14.87
N ASN A 496 -6.51 -17.20 15.34
CA ASN A 496 -7.57 -18.08 14.83
C ASN A 496 -7.87 -17.76 13.36
N LEU A 497 -7.89 -16.48 13.00
CA LEU A 497 -8.17 -16.04 11.64
C LEU A 497 -7.07 -16.43 10.67
N GLN A 498 -5.82 -16.41 11.11
CA GLN A 498 -4.69 -16.91 10.34
C GLN A 498 -4.79 -18.43 10.19
N GLU A 499 -5.10 -19.20 11.25
CA GLU A 499 -5.23 -20.67 11.20
C GLU A 499 -6.69 -21.17 11.31
N PRO A 500 -7.52 -21.05 10.26
CA PRO A 500 -8.95 -21.32 10.35
C PRO A 500 -9.26 -22.81 10.43
N ASP A 501 -9.93 -23.20 11.51
CA ASP A 501 -10.57 -24.52 11.63
C ASP A 501 -12.01 -24.52 11.08
N ASP A 502 -12.62 -25.71 11.01
CA ASP A 502 -14.00 -25.86 10.53
C ASP A 502 -15.01 -25.11 11.41
N ALA A 503 -14.72 -24.95 12.71
CA ALA A 503 -15.59 -24.23 13.62
C ALA A 503 -15.58 -22.72 13.33
N LEU A 504 -14.41 -22.14 13.07
CA LEU A 504 -14.27 -20.75 12.66
C LEU A 504 -14.96 -20.49 11.33
N ARG A 505 -14.80 -21.39 10.35
CA ARG A 505 -15.52 -21.29 9.07
C ARG A 505 -17.04 -21.24 9.27
N GLY A 506 -17.56 -22.07 10.18
CA GLY A 506 -18.97 -22.04 10.57
C GLY A 506 -19.40 -20.69 11.17
N ARG A 507 -18.56 -20.08 12.01
CA ARG A 507 -18.83 -18.75 12.60
C ARG A 507 -18.76 -17.62 11.58
N VAL A 508 -17.77 -17.64 10.68
CA VAL A 508 -17.66 -16.69 9.56
C VAL A 508 -18.89 -16.81 8.64
N ALA A 509 -19.32 -18.02 8.28
CA ALA A 509 -20.52 -18.23 7.48
C ALA A 509 -21.80 -17.72 8.19
N ALA A 510 -21.88 -17.89 9.52
CA ALA A 510 -22.98 -17.34 10.31
C ALA A 510 -22.97 -15.80 10.31
N ALA A 511 -21.81 -15.17 10.42
CA ALA A 511 -21.66 -13.71 10.32
C ALA A 511 -22.13 -13.20 8.94
N VAL A 512 -21.67 -13.83 7.85
CA VAL A 512 -22.12 -13.51 6.48
C VAL A 512 -23.64 -13.66 6.36
N SER A 513 -24.22 -14.75 6.86
CA SER A 513 -25.67 -14.96 6.81
C SER A 513 -26.46 -13.93 7.62
N ALA A 514 -25.94 -13.46 8.75
CA ALA A 514 -26.56 -12.42 9.55
C ALA A 514 -26.54 -11.07 8.82
N CYS A 515 -25.37 -10.68 8.31
CA CYS A 515 -25.17 -9.44 7.54
C CYS A 515 -25.92 -9.42 6.20
N SER A 516 -26.25 -10.58 5.62
CA SER A 516 -27.08 -10.66 4.41
C SER A 516 -28.58 -10.39 4.67
N LYS A 517 -29.00 -10.36 5.94
CA LYS A 517 -30.41 -10.18 6.34
C LYS A 517 -30.70 -8.79 6.91
N SER A 518 -29.66 -8.08 7.34
CA SER A 518 -29.69 -6.65 7.70
C SER A 518 -29.71 -5.80 6.44
#